data_AF-A0A2E5JJX2-F1
#
_entry.id   AF-A0A2E5JJX2-F1
#
_cell.length_a   1.000
_cell.length_b   1.000
_cell.length_c   1.000
_cell.angle_alpha   90.00
_cell.angle_beta   90.00
_cell.angle_gamma   90.00
#
_symmetry.space_group_name_H-M   'P 1'
#
loop_
_entity.id
_entity.type
_entity.pdbx_description
1 polymer ?
#
loop_
_entity_poly.entity_id
_entity_poly.type
_entity_poly.pdbx_seq_one_letter_code
_entity_poly.pdbx_strand_id
1 'polypeptide(L)'
;MPYEVYKLLHIIFVVLFVSGAAITLYADLNTKFWKILTGIVSFLIFVAGMGLMARLGVSHTEGWPTWIKAKIAIWLIAVAFAPIAAKRLRAHRNLAFGFVISLVSVAIWLAIYQPMSA
;
A
#
# COMPACT_ATOMS: atom_id res chain seq x y z
N MET A 1 -10.11 -18.53 6.36
CA MET A 1 -8.64 -18.65 6.27
C MET A 1 -7.99 -18.11 7.53
N PRO A 2 -6.85 -18.68 7.96
CA PRO A 2 -6.10 -18.21 9.12
C PRO A 2 -5.64 -16.75 8.97
N TYR A 3 -5.44 -16.06 10.09
CA TYR A 3 -4.88 -14.70 10.13
C TYR A 3 -3.54 -14.62 9.37
N GLU A 4 -2.68 -15.64 9.52
CA GLU A 4 -1.36 -15.66 8.90
C GLU A 4 -1.40 -15.68 7.37
N VAL A 5 -2.44 -16.27 6.78
CA VAL A 5 -2.60 -16.27 5.32
C VAL A 5 -2.87 -14.85 4.82
N TYR A 6 -3.74 -14.09 5.49
CA TYR A 6 -3.99 -12.70 5.13
C TYR A 6 -2.77 -11.82 5.36
N LYS A 7 -2.02 -12.07 6.45
CA LYS A 7 -0.76 -11.38 6.74
C LYS A 7 0.27 -11.60 5.65
N LEU A 8 0.49 -12.86 5.26
CA LEU A 8 1.41 -13.24 4.20
C LEU A 8 1.01 -12.59 2.86
N LEU A 9 -0.27 -12.74 2.46
CA LEU A 9 -0.77 -12.15 1.21
C LEU A 9 -0.62 -10.62 1.19
N HIS A 10 -0.96 -9.95 2.28
CA HIS A 10 -0.84 -8.49 2.37
C HIS A 10 0.62 -8.05 2.18
N ILE A 11 1.59 -8.72 2.82
CA ILE A 11 3.02 -8.42 2.66
C ILE A 11 3.49 -8.68 1.22
N ILE A 12 3.13 -9.83 0.64
CA ILE A 12 3.46 -10.17 -0.75
C ILE A 12 2.95 -9.08 -1.70
N PHE A 13 1.70 -8.66 -1.55
CA PHE A 13 1.14 -7.64 -2.41
C PHE A 13 1.83 -6.28 -2.21
N VAL A 14 2.17 -5.90 -0.97
CA VAL A 14 2.96 -4.68 -0.71
C VAL A 14 4.31 -4.70 -1.43
N VAL A 15 5.03 -5.83 -1.37
CA VAL A 15 6.32 -5.99 -2.08
C VAL A 15 6.14 -5.88 -3.59
N LEU A 16 5.09 -6.51 -4.15
CA LEU A 16 4.76 -6.43 -5.57
C LEU A 16 4.37 -5.00 -5.98
N PHE A 17 3.65 -4.26 -5.13
CA PHE A 17 3.29 -2.87 -5.40
C PHE A 17 4.51 -1.96 -5.43
N VAL A 18 5.42 -2.08 -4.43
CA VAL A 18 6.66 -1.29 -4.41
C VAL A 18 7.54 -1.62 -5.62
N SER A 19 7.64 -2.90 -5.97
CA SER A 19 8.35 -3.34 -7.18
C SER A 19 7.72 -2.77 -8.45
N GLY A 20 6.39 -2.82 -8.57
CA GLY A 20 5.65 -2.24 -9.69
C GLY A 20 5.81 -0.72 -9.79
N ALA A 21 5.78 -0.02 -8.66
CA ALA A 21 6.05 1.42 -8.58
C ALA A 21 7.48 1.74 -9.06
N ALA A 22 8.48 0.95 -8.65
CA ALA A 22 9.85 1.10 -9.13
C ALA A 22 9.94 0.89 -10.65
N ILE A 23 9.37 -0.20 -11.18
CA ILE A 23 9.37 -0.49 -12.62
C ILE A 23 8.72 0.65 -13.41
N THR A 24 7.57 1.15 -12.94
CA THR A 24 6.87 2.23 -13.64
C THR A 24 7.59 3.58 -13.61
N LEU A 25 8.47 3.80 -12.64
CA LEU A 25 9.29 5.03 -12.50
C LEU A 25 10.64 4.95 -13.21
N TYR A 26 11.28 3.77 -13.21
CA TYR A 26 12.68 3.61 -13.62
C TYR A 26 12.88 2.83 -14.92
N ALA A 27 11.98 1.91 -15.26
CA ALA A 27 12.17 1.08 -16.45
C ALA A 27 11.76 1.83 -17.72
N ASP A 28 12.63 1.78 -18.74
CA ASP A 28 12.30 2.27 -20.09
C ASP A 28 11.19 1.40 -20.73
N LEU A 29 11.16 0.11 -20.39
CA LEU A 29 10.12 -0.87 -20.74
C LEU A 29 8.88 -0.77 -19.81
N ASN A 30 8.38 0.44 -19.58
CA ASN A 30 7.13 0.67 -18.84
C ASN A 30 5.91 0.30 -19.71
N THR A 31 5.64 -1.01 -19.81
CA THR A 31 4.52 -1.56 -20.57
C THR A 31 3.19 -1.35 -19.85
N LYS A 32 2.10 -1.36 -20.62
CA LYS A 32 0.72 -1.27 -20.09
C LYS A 32 0.44 -2.36 -19.04
N PHE A 33 1.06 -3.53 -19.20
CA PHE A 33 0.98 -4.64 -18.27
C PHE A 33 1.41 -4.24 -16.85
N TRP A 34 2.58 -3.64 -16.68
CA TRP A 34 3.10 -3.26 -15.36
C TRP A 34 2.23 -2.21 -14.66
N LYS A 35 1.66 -1.26 -15.42
CA LYS A 35 0.73 -0.26 -14.87
C LYS A 35 -0.55 -0.92 -14.35
N ILE A 36 -1.13 -1.83 -15.13
CA ILE A 36 -2.35 -2.57 -14.75
C ILE A 36 -2.05 -3.47 -13.55
N LEU A 37 -0.96 -4.24 -13.61
CA LEU A 37 -0.56 -5.14 -12.53
C LEU A 37 -0.34 -4.38 -11.22
N THR A 38 0.37 -3.25 -11.25
CA THR A 38 0.57 -2.41 -10.06
C THR A 38 -0.76 -1.94 -9.49
N GLY A 39 -1.70 -1.53 -10.34
CA GLY A 39 -3.06 -1.16 -9.94
C GLY A 39 -3.84 -2.32 -9.30
N ILE A 40 -3.85 -3.50 -9.92
CA ILE A 40 -4.52 -4.70 -9.40
C ILE A 40 -3.91 -5.12 -8.05
N VAL A 41 -2.58 -5.21 -7.98
CA VAL A 41 -1.87 -5.55 -6.74
C VAL A 41 -2.21 -4.53 -5.65
N SER A 42 -2.31 -3.25 -5.98
CA SER A 42 -2.72 -2.23 -5.03
C SER A 42 -4.12 -2.49 -4.45
N PHE A 43 -5.06 -2.89 -5.29
CA PHE A 43 -6.38 -3.28 -4.81
C PHE A 43 -6.33 -4.54 -3.95
N LEU A 44 -5.50 -5.53 -4.30
CA LEU A 44 -5.31 -6.75 -3.51
C LEU A 44 -4.69 -6.49 -2.13
N ILE A 45 -3.79 -5.49 -2.00
CA ILE A 45 -3.29 -5.02 -0.69
C ILE A 45 -4.47 -4.58 0.18
N PHE A 46 -5.37 -3.78 -0.39
CA PHE A 46 -6.54 -3.29 0.34
C PHE A 46 -7.45 -4.46 0.78
N VAL A 47 -7.79 -5.37 -0.13
CA VAL A 47 -8.62 -6.55 0.19
C VAL A 47 -7.97 -7.43 1.27
N ALA A 48 -6.67 -7.72 1.17
CA ALA A 48 -5.95 -8.48 2.18
C ALA A 48 -5.88 -7.74 3.53
N GLY A 49 -5.77 -6.41 3.51
CA GLY A 49 -5.81 -5.56 4.70
C GLY A 49 -7.16 -5.58 5.41
N MET A 50 -8.26 -5.51 4.65
CA MET A 50 -9.61 -5.68 5.21
C MET A 50 -9.82 -7.08 5.78
N GLY A 51 -9.27 -8.11 5.12
CA GLY A 51 -9.26 -9.48 5.64
C GLY A 51 -8.51 -9.62 6.96
N LEU A 52 -7.35 -8.96 7.11
CA LEU A 52 -6.61 -8.87 8.38
C LEU A 52 -7.44 -8.23 9.48
N MET A 53 -8.10 -7.10 9.19
CA MET A 53 -8.96 -6.40 10.16
C MET A 53 -10.11 -7.28 10.66
N ALA A 54 -10.79 -7.99 9.75
CA ALA A 54 -11.87 -8.90 10.12
C ALA A 54 -11.39 -10.04 11.04
N ARG A 55 -10.12 -10.47 10.91
CA ARG A 55 -9.51 -11.49 11.78
C ARG A 55 -9.04 -10.96 13.12
N LEU A 56 -8.79 -9.65 13.22
CA LEU A 56 -8.47 -8.97 14.48
C LEU A 56 -9.73 -8.61 15.29
N GLY A 57 -10.92 -8.97 14.82
CA GLY A 57 -12.18 -8.64 15.50
C GLY A 57 -12.59 -7.17 15.37
N VAL A 58 -11.92 -6.39 14.51
CA VAL A 58 -12.27 -4.99 14.29
C VAL A 58 -13.53 -4.94 13.44
N SER A 59 -14.66 -4.66 14.08
CA SER A 59 -15.93 -4.47 13.38
C SER A 59 -15.97 -3.14 12.63
N HIS A 60 -16.74 -3.12 11.55
CA HIS A 60 -17.04 -1.91 10.78
C HIS A 60 -18.10 -1.04 11.46
N THR A 61 -18.84 -1.62 12.41
CA THR A 61 -19.98 -1.00 13.10
C THR A 61 -19.59 -0.12 14.27
N GLU A 62 -18.49 -0.44 14.97
CA GLU A 62 -18.04 0.28 16.18
C GLU A 62 -17.08 1.43 15.84
N GLY A 63 -16.84 1.68 14.54
CA GLY A 63 -15.90 2.67 14.06
C GLY A 63 -14.46 2.17 14.09
N TRP A 64 -13.70 2.45 13.05
CA TRP A 64 -12.31 2.00 12.99
C TRP A 64 -11.40 2.79 13.93
N PRO A 65 -10.46 2.11 14.63
CA PRO A 65 -9.36 2.75 15.34
C PRO A 65 -8.64 3.77 14.46
N THR A 66 -8.14 4.85 15.08
CA THR A 66 -7.51 5.96 14.36
C THR A 66 -6.30 5.50 13.55
N TRP A 67 -5.52 4.54 14.05
CA TRP A 67 -4.37 3.99 13.33
C TRP A 67 -4.77 3.29 12.01
N ILE A 68 -5.94 2.64 11.96
CA ILE A 68 -6.45 2.00 10.75
C ILE A 68 -6.86 3.06 9.74
N LYS A 69 -7.59 4.09 10.18
CA LYS A 69 -7.99 5.22 9.33
C LYS A 69 -6.76 5.89 8.71
N ALA A 70 -5.75 6.17 9.53
CA ALA A 70 -4.48 6.74 9.08
C ALA A 70 -3.78 5.83 8.07
N LYS A 71 -3.74 4.51 8.32
CA LYS A 71 -3.12 3.53 7.41
C LYS A 71 -3.84 3.48 6.06
N ILE A 72 -5.17 3.50 6.06
CA ILE A 72 -5.98 3.52 4.83
C ILE A 72 -5.77 4.84 4.07
N ALA A 73 -5.69 5.97 4.77
CA ALA A 73 -5.41 7.26 4.15
C ALA A 73 -4.02 7.25 3.47
N ILE A 74 -2.98 6.81 4.17
CA ILE A 74 -1.62 6.66 3.61
C ILE A 74 -1.63 5.73 2.40
N TRP A 75 -2.37 4.63 2.49
CA TRP A 75 -2.50 3.67 1.39
C TRP A 75 -3.12 4.31 0.15
N LEU A 76 -4.24 5.03 0.29
CA LEU A 76 -4.88 5.72 -0.83
C LEU A 76 -3.96 6.78 -1.44
N ILE A 77 -3.21 7.51 -0.60
CA ILE A 77 -2.21 8.47 -1.07
C ILE A 77 -1.15 7.75 -1.90
N ALA A 78 -0.60 6.62 -1.42
CA ALA A 78 0.43 5.87 -2.14
C ALA A 78 -0.08 5.35 -3.51
N VAL A 79 -1.30 4.80 -3.54
CA VAL A 79 -1.91 4.28 -4.77
C VAL A 79 -2.22 5.38 -5.79
N ALA A 80 -2.73 6.53 -5.35
CA ALA A 80 -2.98 7.66 -6.23
C ALA A 80 -1.67 8.32 -6.69
N PHE A 81 -0.67 8.41 -5.82
CA PHE A 81 0.60 9.06 -6.10
C PHE A 81 1.44 8.28 -7.11
N ALA A 82 1.52 6.96 -7.02
CA ALA A 82 2.34 6.13 -7.91
C ALA A 82 2.13 6.41 -9.42
N PRO A 83 0.89 6.39 -9.99
CA PRO A 83 0.66 6.69 -11.40
C PRO A 83 0.90 8.18 -11.74
N ILE A 84 0.61 9.10 -10.81
CA ILE A 84 0.88 10.53 -10.99
C ILE A 84 2.38 10.76 -11.11
N ALA A 85 3.16 10.18 -10.20
CA ALA A 85 4.62 10.25 -10.19
C ALA A 85 5.23 9.69 -11.48
N ALA A 86 4.77 8.52 -11.92
CA ALA A 86 5.23 7.88 -13.15
C ALA A 86 4.98 8.75 -14.41
N LYS A 87 3.95 9.60 -14.39
CA LYS A 87 3.59 10.48 -15.51
C LYS A 87 4.22 11.87 -15.41
N ARG A 88 4.27 12.48 -14.22
CA ARG A 88 4.60 13.90 -14.02
C ARG A 88 5.94 14.15 -13.34
N LEU A 89 6.52 13.18 -12.65
CA LEU A 89 7.73 13.36 -11.84
C LEU A 89 8.93 12.56 -12.36
N ARG A 90 8.98 12.26 -13.67
CA ARG A 90 10.09 11.48 -14.27
C ARG A 90 11.47 12.11 -14.04
N ALA A 91 11.58 13.44 -14.08
CA ALA A 91 12.82 14.16 -13.79
C ALA A 91 13.26 14.01 -12.33
N HIS A 92 12.31 13.76 -11.42
CA HIS A 92 12.54 13.61 -9.98
C HIS A 92 12.17 12.21 -9.48
N ARG A 93 12.39 11.18 -10.32
CA ARG A 93 12.01 9.79 -10.04
C ARG A 93 12.53 9.26 -8.70
N ASN A 94 13.73 9.66 -8.29
CA ASN A 94 14.31 9.29 -6.99
C ASN A 94 13.54 9.87 -5.80
N LEU A 95 13.14 11.14 -5.89
CA LEU A 95 12.33 11.78 -4.86
C LEU A 95 10.94 11.16 -4.81
N ALA A 96 10.33 10.89 -5.96
CA ALA A 96 9.03 10.25 -6.03
C ALA A 96 9.05 8.83 -5.46
N PHE A 97 10.06 8.03 -5.79
CA PHE A 97 10.20 6.69 -5.23
C PHE A 97 10.50 6.74 -3.73
N GLY A 98 11.39 7.64 -3.29
CA GLY A 98 11.67 7.87 -1.87
C GLY A 98 10.42 8.24 -1.07
N PHE A 99 9.51 9.02 -1.66
CA PHE A 99 8.20 9.34 -1.06
C PHE A 99 7.28 8.12 -0.96
N VAL A 100 7.24 7.25 -1.98
CA VAL A 100 6.48 5.99 -1.89
C VAL A 100 7.04 5.10 -0.77
N ILE A 101 8.37 4.98 -0.67
CA ILE A 101 9.01 4.22 0.40
C ILE A 101 8.70 4.80 1.77
N SER A 102 8.75 6.11 1.95
CA SER A 102 8.44 6.74 3.24
C SER A 102 6.99 6.49 3.65
N LEU A 103 6.02 6.59 2.74
CA LEU A 103 4.62 6.25 3.01
C LEU A 103 4.46 4.80 3.45
N VAL A 104 5.11 3.86 2.77
CA VAL A 104 5.06 2.43 3.13
C VAL A 104 5.71 2.20 4.50
N SER A 105 6.84 2.83 4.79
CA SER A 105 7.50 2.73 6.11
C SER A 105 6.62 3.26 7.24
N VAL A 106 5.95 4.40 7.05
CA VAL A 106 5.00 4.93 8.04
C VAL A 106 3.80 3.99 8.22
N ALA A 107 3.27 3.41 7.13
CA ALA A 107 2.18 2.44 7.21
C ALA A 107 2.58 1.15 7.97
N ILE A 108 3.84 0.70 7.83
CA ILE A 108 4.40 -0.41 8.60
C ILE A 108 4.51 -0.03 10.08
N TRP A 109 5.07 1.14 10.38
CA TRP A 109 5.21 1.64 11.74
C TRP A 109 3.84 1.73 12.45
N LEU A 110 2.82 2.28 11.79
CA LEU A 110 1.45 2.33 12.31
C LEU A 110 0.88 0.95 12.62
N ALA A 111 1.18 -0.05 11.79
CA ALA A 111 0.70 -1.41 11.99
C ALA A 111 1.39 -2.14 13.14
N ILE A 112 2.67 -1.82 13.41
CA ILE A 112 3.46 -2.42 14.49
C ILE A 112 3.09 -1.81 15.84
N TYR A 113 3.14 -0.48 15.94
CA TYR A 113 3.03 0.21 17.23
C TYR A 113 1.60 0.54 17.61
N GLN A 114 0.67 0.54 16.65
CA GLN A 114 -0.75 0.85 16.86
C GLN A 114 -0.96 2.04 17.83
N PRO A 115 -0.24 3.17 17.66
CA PRO A 115 -0.04 4.19 18.71
C PRO A 115 -1.31 4.95 19.13
N MET A 116 -2.45 4.63 18.53
CA MET A 116 -3.75 5.30 18.72
C MET A 116 -4.87 4.27 18.85
N SER A 117 -4.60 3.13 19.49
CA SER A 117 -5.62 2.24 20.01
C SER A 117 -6.13 2.84 21.33
N ALA A 118 -7.19 3.65 21.24
CA ALA A 118 -8.06 3.91 22.38
C ALA A 118 -9.00 2.72 22.56
#